data_AF-A0A7S3MD46-F1
#
_entry.id   AF-A0A7S3MD46-F1
#
_cell.length_a   1.000
_cell.length_b   1.000
_cell.length_c   1.000
_cell.angle_alpha   90.00
_cell.angle_beta   90.00
_cell.angle_gamma   90.00
#
_symmetry.space_group_name_H-M   'P 1'
#
loop_
_entity.id
_entity.type
_entity.pdbx_description
1 polymer ?
#
loop_
_entity_poly.entity_id
_entity_poly.type
_entity_poly.pdbx_seq_one_letter_code
_entity_poly.pdbx_strand_id
1 'polypeptide(L)'
;SKNLLAWADSGRIITESVALKPADLKVGSLEELIKKIIGRNSKQFELSFAHIQHGQGIKISFDEFRRCLLNAGVGKNIHDVRQLFLALGGQAEGLADIDLLFRKLAPIVVDPVTEVSEKPVATSSISTGRADRALRDRMRKCFKQVKADIDAADAAQTGYIDAERLYKILVKRCMPLTFQDFRFVVQQIKKEPGSTRIDYQHFLHGYNPQMAPHQLDGNATLRGYESKPLVSTANQKSDTADSTNGMGLSSTMPASGTISFASTGNNTANLASLRFTRAADDIDLRNTNTRAQTAGNPVNGGYTAKYNAKGTELKRIWQSVLRECHRSDPERCGQ
;
A
#
# COMPACT_ATOMS: atom_id res chain seq x y z
N SER A 1 -17.57 21.93 -22.99
CA SER A 1 -18.90 22.49 -22.70
C SER A 1 -19.91 22.24 -23.83
N LYS A 2 -19.54 22.30 -25.12
CA LYS A 2 -20.47 22.12 -26.26
C LYS A 2 -21.26 20.80 -26.28
N ASN A 3 -20.63 19.67 -25.95
CA ASN A 3 -21.32 18.36 -25.94
C ASN A 3 -22.38 18.24 -24.84
N LEU A 4 -22.25 19.02 -23.76
CA LEU A 4 -23.17 19.00 -22.63
C LEU A 4 -24.45 19.79 -22.94
N LEU A 5 -24.32 20.90 -23.68
CA LEU A 5 -25.44 21.66 -24.22
C LEU A 5 -26.22 20.87 -25.29
N ALA A 6 -25.51 20.20 -26.21
CA ALA A 6 -26.16 19.38 -27.24
C ALA A 6 -26.91 18.16 -26.65
N TRP A 7 -26.44 17.59 -25.54
CA TRP A 7 -27.17 16.55 -24.81
C TRP A 7 -28.42 17.11 -24.14
N ALA A 8 -28.30 18.27 -23.49
CA ALA A 8 -29.42 18.91 -22.80
C ALA A 8 -30.57 19.28 -23.76
N ASP A 9 -30.26 19.71 -24.98
CA ASP A 9 -31.28 20.11 -25.97
C ASP A 9 -31.92 18.91 -26.69
N SER A 10 -31.20 17.80 -26.87
CA SER A 10 -31.68 16.68 -27.70
C SER A 10 -32.17 15.46 -26.91
N GLY A 11 -31.83 15.35 -25.63
CA GLY A 11 -32.15 14.18 -24.78
C GLY A 11 -31.51 12.86 -25.25
N ARG A 12 -30.74 12.87 -26.34
CA ARG A 12 -30.02 11.70 -26.85
C ARG A 12 -28.63 11.67 -26.24
N ILE A 13 -28.27 10.56 -25.61
CA ILE A 13 -26.88 10.29 -25.23
C ILE A 13 -26.09 10.27 -26.53
N ILE A 14 -25.27 11.31 -26.75
CA ILE A 14 -24.37 11.38 -27.90
C ILE A 14 -23.29 10.33 -27.66
N THR A 15 -23.56 9.09 -28.09
CA THR A 15 -22.56 8.02 -28.21
C THR A 15 -21.82 8.12 -29.54
N GLU A 16 -21.85 9.27 -30.22
CA GLU A 16 -20.94 9.55 -31.34
C GLU A 16 -19.52 9.59 -30.78
N SER A 17 -18.94 8.39 -30.62
CA SER A 17 -17.51 8.22 -30.59
C SER A 17 -17.01 8.89 -31.86
N VAL A 18 -16.33 10.02 -31.70
CA VAL A 18 -15.68 10.74 -32.80
C VAL A 18 -15.01 9.71 -33.68
N ALA A 19 -15.57 9.51 -34.88
CA ALA A 19 -15.03 8.59 -35.87
C ALA A 19 -13.68 9.16 -36.30
N LEU A 20 -12.64 8.78 -35.55
CA LEU A 20 -11.28 9.19 -35.85
C LEU A 20 -10.96 8.58 -37.21
N LYS A 21 -10.73 9.44 -38.20
CA LYS A 21 -10.36 9.03 -39.56
C LYS A 21 -9.18 8.04 -39.45
N PRO A 22 -9.29 6.81 -40.00
CA PRO A 22 -8.28 5.76 -39.87
C PRO A 22 -6.90 6.08 -40.48
N ALA A 23 -6.70 7.27 -41.03
CA ALA A 23 -5.75 7.49 -42.11
C ALA A 23 -4.28 7.69 -41.70
N ASP A 24 -3.93 7.87 -40.41
CA ASP A 24 -2.54 8.24 -40.05
C ASP A 24 -1.94 7.49 -38.85
N LEU A 25 -2.60 6.45 -38.35
CA LEU A 25 -1.99 5.64 -37.29
C LEU A 25 -1.02 4.64 -37.93
N LYS A 26 0.28 4.97 -37.91
CA LYS A 26 1.34 4.01 -38.20
C LYS A 26 1.25 2.88 -37.16
N VAL A 27 0.58 1.79 -37.54
CA VAL A 27 0.42 0.61 -36.69
C VAL A 27 1.78 -0.06 -36.61
N GLY A 28 2.41 0.01 -35.43
CA GLY A 28 3.63 -0.77 -35.15
C GLY A 28 3.34 -2.27 -35.26
N SER A 29 4.38 -3.11 -35.27
CA SER A 29 4.15 -4.55 -35.29
C SER A 29 3.29 -4.95 -34.08
N LEU A 30 2.39 -5.92 -34.27
CA LEU A 30 1.49 -6.38 -33.20
C LEU A 30 2.29 -6.79 -31.95
N GLU A 31 3.45 -7.41 -32.14
CA GLU A 31 4.36 -7.82 -31.07
C GLU A 31 4.95 -6.63 -30.30
N GLU A 32 5.32 -5.54 -30.99
CA GLU A 32 5.77 -4.32 -30.34
C GLU A 32 4.67 -3.67 -29.51
N LEU A 33 3.43 -3.64 -30.03
CA LEU A 33 2.28 -3.07 -29.32
C LEU A 33 1.95 -3.89 -28.06
N ILE A 34 1.97 -5.22 -28.18
CA ILE A 34 1.82 -6.15 -27.06
C ILE A 34 2.91 -5.88 -26.02
N LYS A 35 4.19 -5.86 -26.41
CA LYS A 35 5.32 -5.58 -25.50
C LYS A 35 5.22 -4.20 -24.86
N LYS A 36 4.75 -3.19 -25.60
CA LYS A 36 4.59 -1.81 -25.11
C LYS A 36 3.50 -1.70 -24.05
N ILE A 37 2.38 -2.40 -24.22
CA ILE A 37 1.22 -2.34 -23.30
C ILE A 37 1.42 -3.22 -22.07
N ILE A 38 1.91 -4.44 -22.27
CA ILE A 38 2.11 -5.44 -21.22
C ILE A 38 3.37 -5.12 -20.39
N GLY A 39 4.38 -4.55 -21.04
CA GLY A 39 5.70 -4.38 -20.46
C GLY A 39 6.31 -5.74 -20.11
N ARG A 40 6.57 -5.95 -18.82
CA ARG A 40 7.19 -7.18 -18.28
C ARG A 40 6.19 -8.14 -17.64
N ASN A 41 4.90 -7.79 -17.60
CA ASN A 41 3.92 -8.49 -16.76
C ASN A 41 2.90 -9.28 -17.60
N SER A 42 3.39 -10.28 -18.35
CA SER A 42 2.56 -11.15 -19.20
C SER A 42 1.44 -11.84 -18.41
N LYS A 43 1.72 -12.29 -17.19
CA LYS A 43 0.71 -12.95 -16.33
C LYS A 43 -0.49 -12.06 -16.01
N GLN A 44 -0.27 -10.78 -15.70
CA GLN A 44 -1.40 -9.86 -15.45
C GLN A 44 -2.23 -9.67 -16.72
N PHE A 45 -1.59 -9.66 -17.89
CA PHE A 45 -2.30 -9.58 -19.16
C PHE A 45 -3.16 -10.81 -19.43
N GLU A 46 -2.65 -12.02 -19.19
CA GLU A 46 -3.44 -13.26 -19.31
C GLU A 46 -4.64 -13.26 -18.34
N LEU A 47 -4.40 -12.88 -17.07
CA LEU A 47 -5.45 -12.78 -16.06
C LEU A 47 -6.55 -11.79 -16.44
N SER A 48 -6.22 -10.76 -17.22
CA SER A 48 -7.16 -9.74 -17.67
C SER A 48 -8.28 -10.31 -18.55
N PHE A 49 -8.01 -11.41 -19.25
CA PHE A 49 -8.98 -12.10 -20.10
C PHE A 49 -9.38 -13.48 -19.55
N ALA A 50 -9.05 -13.81 -18.29
CA ALA A 50 -9.33 -15.13 -17.71
C ALA A 50 -10.82 -15.52 -17.67
N HIS A 51 -11.73 -14.54 -17.80
CA HIS A 51 -13.17 -14.76 -17.86
C HIS A 51 -13.68 -15.07 -19.29
N ILE A 52 -12.82 -14.92 -20.30
CA ILE A 52 -13.12 -15.16 -21.71
C ILE A 52 -12.54 -16.53 -22.08
N GLN A 53 -13.35 -17.38 -22.72
CA GLN A 53 -12.91 -18.71 -23.14
C GLN A 53 -12.05 -18.61 -24.41
N HIS A 54 -10.81 -19.06 -24.34
CA HIS A 54 -9.90 -19.05 -25.49
C HIS A 54 -10.23 -20.19 -26.47
N GLY A 55 -10.04 -19.96 -27.76
CA GLY A 55 -10.14 -20.95 -28.83
C GLY A 55 -11.51 -21.07 -29.50
N GLN A 56 -12.47 -20.19 -29.19
CA GLN A 56 -13.82 -20.19 -29.76
C GLN A 56 -14.04 -19.11 -30.84
N GLY A 57 -12.98 -18.41 -31.26
CA GLY A 57 -13.06 -17.27 -32.17
C GLY A 57 -13.79 -16.08 -31.53
N ILE A 58 -13.67 -15.91 -30.21
CA ILE A 58 -14.36 -14.84 -29.49
C ILE A 58 -13.82 -13.48 -29.93
N LYS A 59 -14.74 -12.64 -30.41
CA LYS A 59 -14.46 -11.25 -30.75
C LYS A 59 -15.11 -10.34 -29.70
N ILE A 60 -14.38 -9.34 -29.23
CA ILE A 60 -14.90 -8.42 -28.21
C ILE A 60 -14.82 -6.96 -28.65
N SER A 61 -15.73 -6.13 -28.13
CA SER A 61 -15.78 -4.70 -28.41
C SER A 61 -14.59 -3.94 -27.79
N PHE A 62 -14.29 -2.74 -28.30
CA PHE A 62 -13.19 -1.92 -27.77
C PHE A 62 -13.38 -1.57 -26.29
N ASP A 63 -14.60 -1.29 -25.86
CA ASP A 63 -14.90 -0.92 -24.47
C ASP A 63 -14.67 -2.10 -23.52
N GLU A 64 -15.05 -3.30 -23.93
CA GLU A 64 -14.81 -4.52 -23.18
C GLU A 64 -13.32 -4.88 -23.15
N PHE A 65 -12.64 -4.82 -24.30
CA PHE A 65 -11.19 -5.02 -24.39
C PHE A 65 -10.42 -4.08 -23.47
N ARG A 66 -10.76 -2.79 -23.49
CA ARG A 66 -10.15 -1.78 -22.61
C ARG A 66 -10.46 -2.06 -21.14
N ARG A 67 -11.68 -2.48 -20.81
CA ARG A 67 -12.08 -2.81 -19.44
C ARG A 67 -11.28 -4.00 -18.89
N CYS A 68 -11.08 -5.04 -19.69
CA CYS A 68 -10.24 -6.18 -19.35
C CYS A 68 -8.83 -5.72 -18.92
N LEU A 69 -8.18 -4.93 -19.79
CA LEU A 69 -6.82 -4.42 -19.53
C LEU A 69 -6.73 -3.55 -18.27
N LEU A 70 -7.69 -2.65 -18.07
CA LEU A 70 -7.70 -1.77 -16.89
C LEU A 70 -7.90 -2.53 -15.59
N ASN A 71 -8.72 -3.59 -15.59
CA ASN A 71 -8.94 -4.44 -14.40
C ASN A 71 -7.66 -5.15 -13.96
N ALA A 72 -6.78 -5.50 -14.89
CA ALA A 72 -5.45 -6.05 -14.61
C ALA A 72 -4.37 -4.98 -14.34
N GLY A 73 -4.72 -3.70 -14.39
CA GLY A 73 -3.78 -2.59 -14.18
C GLY A 73 -2.79 -2.36 -15.34
N VAL A 74 -3.07 -2.90 -16.52
CA VAL A 74 -2.29 -2.70 -17.76
C VAL A 74 -3.02 -1.73 -18.71
N GLY A 75 -2.37 -1.28 -19.78
CA GLY A 75 -3.04 -0.47 -20.82
C GLY A 75 -3.43 0.95 -20.39
N LYS A 76 -2.60 1.62 -19.57
CA LYS A 76 -2.86 3.01 -19.13
C LYS A 76 -2.95 4.02 -20.29
N ASN A 77 -2.20 3.81 -21.36
CA ASN A 77 -2.23 4.68 -22.53
C ASN A 77 -3.32 4.23 -23.51
N ILE A 78 -4.40 5.00 -23.58
CA ILE A 78 -5.55 4.71 -24.45
C ILE A 78 -5.16 4.64 -25.93
N HIS A 79 -4.15 5.41 -26.36
CA HIS A 79 -3.69 5.42 -27.74
C HIS A 79 -3.06 4.08 -28.11
N ASP A 80 -2.17 3.57 -27.25
CA ASP A 80 -1.52 2.27 -27.47
C ASP A 80 -2.55 1.14 -27.44
N VAL A 81 -3.47 1.15 -26.47
CA VAL A 81 -4.57 0.17 -26.38
C VAL A 81 -5.43 0.17 -27.64
N ARG A 82 -5.73 1.35 -28.20
CA ARG A 82 -6.48 1.46 -29.45
C ARG A 82 -5.68 0.93 -30.64
N GLN A 83 -4.38 1.20 -30.73
CA GLN A 83 -3.53 0.63 -31.79
C GLN A 83 -3.48 -0.90 -31.70
N LEU A 84 -3.36 -1.46 -30.50
CA LEU A 84 -3.42 -2.90 -30.29
C LEU A 84 -4.78 -3.47 -30.72
N PHE A 85 -5.88 -2.84 -30.32
CA PHE A 85 -7.22 -3.26 -30.73
C PHE A 85 -7.41 -3.27 -32.26
N LEU A 86 -6.92 -2.23 -32.94
CA LEU A 86 -6.96 -2.16 -34.41
C LEU A 86 -6.09 -3.25 -35.05
N ALA A 87 -4.90 -3.51 -34.49
CA ALA A 87 -3.99 -4.56 -34.96
C ALA A 87 -4.57 -5.98 -34.78
N LEU A 88 -5.55 -6.16 -33.90
CA LEU A 88 -6.29 -7.41 -33.67
C LEU A 88 -7.53 -7.56 -34.57
N GLY A 89 -7.66 -6.75 -35.63
CA GLY A 89 -8.79 -6.82 -36.57
C GLY A 89 -9.98 -5.93 -36.20
N GLY A 90 -9.89 -5.13 -35.13
CA GLY A 90 -10.95 -4.25 -34.67
C GLY A 90 -11.38 -3.14 -35.64
N GLN A 91 -10.66 -2.96 -36.76
CA GLN A 91 -10.95 -1.93 -37.76
C GLN A 91 -12.13 -2.28 -38.67
N ALA A 92 -12.31 -3.57 -39.01
CA ALA A 92 -13.32 -3.99 -39.99
C ALA A 92 -14.71 -4.16 -39.36
N GLU A 93 -14.78 -4.73 -38.16
CA GLU A 93 -16.04 -5.13 -37.52
C GLU A 93 -16.30 -4.37 -36.20
N GLY A 94 -15.37 -3.52 -35.75
CA GLY A 94 -15.44 -2.94 -34.41
C GLY A 94 -15.24 -3.96 -33.29
N LEU A 95 -14.78 -5.16 -33.61
CA LEU A 95 -14.52 -6.26 -32.69
C LEU A 95 -13.09 -6.80 -32.88
N ALA A 96 -12.35 -6.98 -31.79
CA ALA A 96 -11.00 -7.54 -31.82
C ALA A 96 -11.03 -9.04 -31.57
N ASP A 97 -10.24 -9.79 -32.36
CA ASP A 97 -10.05 -11.23 -32.20
C ASP A 97 -9.07 -11.52 -31.05
N ILE A 98 -9.60 -12.11 -29.97
CA ILE A 98 -8.83 -12.43 -28.76
C ILE A 98 -7.97 -13.68 -28.95
N ASP A 99 -8.38 -14.62 -29.81
CA ASP A 99 -7.59 -15.81 -30.09
C ASP A 99 -6.33 -15.46 -30.88
N LEU A 100 -6.44 -14.48 -31.80
CA LEU A 100 -5.26 -13.94 -32.49
C LEU A 100 -4.27 -13.32 -31.51
N LEU A 101 -4.76 -12.60 -30.50
CA LEU A 101 -3.93 -12.01 -29.44
C LEU A 101 -3.15 -13.10 -28.69
N PHE A 102 -3.83 -14.13 -28.19
CA PHE A 102 -3.18 -15.21 -27.43
C PHE A 102 -2.23 -16.06 -28.28
N ARG A 103 -2.58 -16.31 -29.55
CA ARG A 103 -1.69 -17.00 -30.50
C ARG A 103 -0.37 -16.25 -30.70
N LYS A 104 -0.42 -14.91 -30.69
CA LYS A 104 0.75 -14.03 -30.78
C LYS A 104 1.44 -13.78 -29.44
N LEU A 105 0.73 -13.98 -28.33
CA LEU A 105 1.27 -13.92 -26.99
C LEU A 105 2.13 -15.16 -26.67
N ALA A 106 1.70 -16.35 -27.11
CA ALA A 106 2.39 -17.62 -26.85
C ALA A 106 3.92 -17.59 -27.06
N PRO A 107 4.46 -17.05 -28.17
CA PRO A 107 5.92 -16.95 -28.36
C PRO A 107 6.61 -15.86 -27.50
N ILE A 108 5.85 -14.92 -26.93
CA ILE A 108 6.37 -13.82 -26.10
C ILE A 108 6.37 -14.19 -24.62
N VAL A 109 5.44 -15.06 -24.19
CA VAL A 109 5.39 -15.58 -22.82
C VAL A 109 6.49 -16.62 -22.67
N VAL A 110 7.66 -16.15 -22.24
CA VAL A 110 8.73 -17.04 -21.81
C VAL A 110 8.25 -17.83 -20.60
N ASP A 111 8.37 -19.15 -20.68
CA ASP A 111 7.94 -20.08 -19.65
C ASP A 111 8.44 -19.63 -18.27
N PRO A 112 7.55 -19.47 -17.27
CA PRO A 112 7.94 -19.00 -15.94
C PRO A 112 8.80 -20.02 -15.16
N VAL A 113 9.01 -21.22 -15.71
CA VAL A 113 9.84 -22.28 -15.13
C VAL A 113 11.29 -22.22 -15.64
N THR A 114 11.52 -21.74 -16.86
CA THR A 114 12.84 -21.73 -17.50
C THR A 114 13.60 -20.41 -17.34
N GLU A 115 12.92 -19.32 -17.00
CA GLU A 115 13.57 -18.10 -16.53
C GLU A 115 13.34 -17.90 -15.03
N VAL A 116 14.24 -18.49 -14.22
CA VAL A 116 14.68 -17.83 -12.99
C VAL A 116 15.37 -16.55 -13.43
N SER A 117 14.58 -15.54 -13.77
CA SER A 117 15.08 -14.20 -14.02
C SER A 117 15.60 -13.70 -12.68
N GLU A 118 16.88 -13.92 -12.42
CA GLU A 118 17.64 -13.27 -11.34
C GLU A 118 17.68 -11.75 -11.50
N LYS A 119 17.03 -11.20 -12.53
CA LYS A 119 16.85 -9.76 -12.66
C LYS A 119 15.93 -9.29 -11.53
N PRO A 120 16.45 -8.54 -10.56
CA PRO A 120 15.67 -8.06 -9.42
C PRO A 120 14.43 -7.37 -9.96
N VAL A 121 13.26 -7.77 -9.44
CA VAL A 121 11.96 -7.15 -9.72
C VAL A 121 12.19 -5.66 -9.79
N ALA A 122 11.98 -5.06 -10.96
CA ALA A 122 12.23 -3.64 -11.14
C ALA A 122 11.42 -2.90 -10.09
N THR A 123 12.14 -2.39 -9.10
CA THR A 123 11.62 -1.62 -7.99
C THR A 123 11.23 -0.27 -8.56
N SER A 124 10.11 -0.24 -9.29
CA SER A 124 9.48 1.01 -9.66
C SER A 124 9.30 1.77 -8.36
N SER A 125 10.02 2.88 -8.21
CA SER A 125 9.98 3.74 -7.02
C SER A 125 8.52 3.91 -6.62
N ILE A 126 8.13 3.23 -5.55
CA ILE A 126 6.77 3.28 -5.07
C ILE A 126 6.54 4.72 -4.63
N SER A 127 5.38 5.31 -4.94
CA SER A 127 5.09 6.66 -4.43
C SER A 127 5.29 6.65 -2.92
N THR A 128 5.97 7.65 -2.38
CA THR A 128 6.43 7.68 -0.98
C THR A 128 5.34 7.28 0.02
N GLY A 129 4.10 7.73 -0.21
CA GLY A 129 2.95 7.36 0.62
C GLY A 129 2.54 5.88 0.54
N ARG A 130 2.75 5.20 -0.59
CA ARG A 130 2.43 3.77 -0.72
C ARG A 130 3.46 2.88 -0.02
N ALA A 131 4.75 3.27 -0.02
CA ALA A 131 5.78 2.56 0.73
C ALA A 131 5.54 2.67 2.25
N ASP A 132 5.29 3.88 2.73
CA ASP A 132 4.96 4.12 4.14
C ASP A 132 3.71 3.35 4.58
N ARG A 133 2.63 3.41 3.78
CA ARG A 133 1.39 2.68 4.05
C ARG A 133 1.61 1.16 4.11
N ALA A 134 2.36 0.61 3.16
CA ALA A 134 2.68 -0.82 3.15
C ALA A 134 3.50 -1.23 4.37
N LEU A 135 4.48 -0.40 4.78
CA LEU A 135 5.26 -0.63 5.99
C LEU A 135 4.38 -0.62 7.24
N ARG A 136 3.46 0.34 7.37
CA ARG A 136 2.51 0.42 8.51
C ARG A 136 1.63 -0.83 8.60
N ASP A 137 1.10 -1.29 7.47
CA ASP A 137 0.26 -2.48 7.43
C ASP A 137 0.99 -3.75 7.84
N ARG A 138 2.27 -3.85 7.49
CA ARG A 138 3.13 -4.96 7.92
C ARG A 138 3.52 -4.83 9.39
N MET A 139 3.91 -3.63 9.84
CA MET A 139 4.27 -3.36 11.23
C MET A 139 3.15 -3.75 12.20
N ARG A 140 1.86 -3.58 11.85
CA ARG A 140 0.73 -4.06 12.67
C ARG A 140 0.83 -5.55 13.06
N LYS A 141 1.40 -6.38 12.18
CA LYS A 141 1.50 -7.83 12.37
C LYS A 141 2.79 -8.25 13.07
N CYS A 142 3.88 -7.51 12.86
CA CYS A 142 5.22 -7.89 13.31
C CYS A 142 5.88 -6.88 14.28
N PHE A 143 5.13 -5.92 14.83
CA PHE A 143 5.66 -4.84 15.67
C PHE A 143 6.51 -5.36 16.84
N LYS A 144 6.00 -6.36 17.58
CA LYS A 144 6.68 -6.92 18.76
C LYS A 144 8.03 -7.55 18.38
N GLN A 145 8.07 -8.25 17.25
CA GLN A 145 9.28 -8.90 16.75
C GLN A 145 10.30 -7.87 16.25
N VAL A 146 9.86 -6.84 15.54
CA VAL A 146 10.73 -5.74 15.10
C VAL A 146 11.32 -5.00 16.29
N LYS A 147 10.49 -4.69 17.31
CA LYS A 147 10.96 -4.07 18.54
C LYS A 147 12.01 -4.95 19.24
N ALA A 148 11.75 -6.24 19.41
CA ALA A 148 12.71 -7.16 20.04
C ALA A 148 14.04 -7.25 19.27
N ASP A 149 13.99 -7.29 17.94
CA ASP A 149 15.20 -7.30 17.11
C ASP A 149 15.99 -5.97 17.18
N ILE A 150 15.30 -4.83 17.33
CA ILE A 150 15.93 -3.52 17.54
C ILE A 150 16.56 -3.42 18.93
N ASP A 151 15.83 -3.83 19.97
CA ASP A 151 16.31 -3.86 21.36
C ASP A 151 17.54 -4.78 21.48
N ALA A 152 17.56 -5.91 20.76
CA ALA A 152 18.71 -6.81 20.69
C ALA A 152 19.89 -6.22 19.90
N ALA A 153 19.64 -5.33 18.93
CA ALA A 153 20.68 -4.65 18.17
C ALA A 153 21.30 -3.48 18.94
N ASP A 154 20.56 -2.87 19.87
CA ASP A 154 21.01 -1.80 20.77
C ASP A 154 21.08 -2.29 22.22
N ALA A 155 21.98 -3.23 22.50
CA ALA A 155 22.17 -3.79 23.85
C ALA A 155 22.56 -2.73 24.89
N ALA A 156 23.18 -1.63 24.45
CA ALA A 156 23.56 -0.49 25.29
C ALA A 156 22.38 0.46 25.59
N GLN A 157 21.20 0.22 24.98
CA GLN A 157 20.00 1.05 25.13
C GLN A 157 20.28 2.53 24.87
N THR A 158 21.13 2.85 23.89
CA THR A 158 21.44 4.25 23.56
C THR A 158 20.24 4.98 22.96
N GLY A 159 19.22 4.25 22.48
CA GLY A 159 18.06 4.82 21.79
C GLY A 159 18.29 5.08 20.30
N TYR A 160 19.44 4.67 19.78
CA TYR A 160 19.88 4.94 18.42
C TYR A 160 20.34 3.65 17.71
N ILE A 161 19.98 3.49 16.45
CA ILE A 161 20.37 2.35 15.62
C ILE A 161 20.91 2.81 14.27
N ASP A 162 21.89 2.10 13.72
CA ASP A 162 22.39 2.38 12.38
C ASP A 162 21.30 2.18 11.33
N ALA A 163 21.23 3.09 10.36
CA ALA A 163 20.23 3.02 9.28
C ALA A 163 20.27 1.71 8.50
N GLU A 164 21.47 1.19 8.22
CA GLU A 164 21.65 -0.09 7.50
C GLU A 164 21.14 -1.27 8.34
N ARG A 165 21.35 -1.23 9.67
CA ARG A 165 20.90 -2.28 10.57
C ARG A 165 19.38 -2.29 10.68
N LEU A 166 18.76 -1.12 10.82
CA LEU A 166 17.30 -0.98 10.81
C LEU A 166 16.70 -1.50 9.49
N TYR A 167 17.30 -1.16 8.35
CA TYR A 167 16.88 -1.68 7.05
C TYR A 167 16.89 -3.21 7.00
N LYS A 168 17.98 -3.85 7.45
CA LYS A 168 18.09 -5.32 7.50
C LYS A 168 17.00 -5.95 8.38
N ILE A 169 16.68 -5.34 9.53
CA ILE A 169 15.59 -5.82 10.41
C ILE A 169 14.23 -5.72 9.70
N LEU A 170 13.94 -4.59 9.05
CA LEU A 170 12.67 -4.39 8.34
C LEU A 170 12.50 -5.35 7.15
N VAL A 171 13.56 -5.56 6.37
CA VAL A 171 13.53 -6.52 5.25
C VAL A 171 13.33 -7.95 5.77
N LYS A 172 13.96 -8.31 6.89
CA LYS A 172 13.85 -9.64 7.50
C LYS A 172 12.46 -9.91 8.09
N ARG A 173 11.81 -8.91 8.71
CA ARG A 173 10.58 -9.12 9.51
C ARG A 173 9.30 -8.61 8.86
N CYS A 174 9.35 -7.49 8.13
CA CYS A 174 8.15 -6.79 7.66
C CYS A 174 7.80 -7.19 6.22
N MET A 175 8.68 -6.83 5.29
CA MET A 175 8.53 -7.06 3.85
C MET A 175 9.83 -6.72 3.12
N PRO A 176 10.07 -7.29 1.93
CA PRO A 176 11.09 -6.79 1.02
C PRO A 176 10.82 -5.30 0.74
N LEU A 177 11.74 -4.45 1.19
CA LEU A 177 11.69 -3.01 1.05
C LEU A 177 12.89 -2.57 0.24
N THR A 178 12.69 -1.66 -0.69
CA THR A 178 13.79 -1.13 -1.52
C THR A 178 14.57 -0.10 -0.72
N PHE A 179 15.87 0.05 -0.99
CA PHE A 179 16.66 1.04 -0.26
C PHE A 179 16.15 2.47 -0.50
N GLN A 180 15.60 2.74 -1.70
CA GLN A 180 15.00 4.03 -2.02
C GLN A 180 13.75 4.29 -1.17
N ASP A 181 12.85 3.31 -1.05
CA ASP A 181 11.65 3.42 -0.21
C ASP A 181 12.01 3.58 1.28
N PHE A 182 13.01 2.83 1.74
CA PHE A 182 13.53 2.94 3.10
C PHE A 182 14.07 4.35 3.39
N ARG A 183 14.84 4.94 2.46
CA ARG A 183 15.34 6.31 2.62
C ARG A 183 14.20 7.32 2.79
N PHE A 184 13.09 7.15 2.08
CA PHE A 184 11.92 8.02 2.22
C PHE A 184 11.22 7.87 3.57
N VAL A 185 11.09 6.64 4.07
CA VAL A 185 10.57 6.37 5.41
C VAL A 185 11.44 7.06 6.46
N VAL A 186 12.77 6.88 6.37
CA VAL A 186 13.73 7.41 7.34
C VAL A 186 13.87 8.93 7.30
N GLN A 187 13.50 9.59 6.19
CA GLN A 187 13.51 11.06 6.11
C GLN A 187 12.55 11.72 7.11
N GLN A 188 11.50 11.01 7.56
CA GLN A 188 10.54 11.53 8.52
C GLN A 188 10.93 11.24 9.97
N ILE A 189 12.00 10.49 10.19
CA ILE A 189 12.47 10.06 11.52
C ILE A 189 13.60 10.98 11.98
N LYS A 190 13.62 11.30 13.27
CA LYS A 190 14.71 12.05 13.90
C LYS A 190 16.02 11.26 13.81
N LYS A 191 17.10 11.99 13.56
CA LYS A 191 18.47 11.44 13.46
C LYS A 191 19.36 12.11 14.47
N GLU A 192 20.39 11.39 14.90
CA GLU A 192 21.44 11.95 15.74
C GLU A 192 22.21 13.03 14.95
N PRO A 193 22.43 14.24 15.51
CA PRO A 193 23.13 15.30 14.80
C PRO A 193 24.58 14.88 14.50
N GLY A 194 24.96 14.94 13.22
CA GLY A 194 26.32 14.57 12.77
C GLY A 194 26.55 13.07 12.56
N SER A 195 25.52 12.23 12.74
CA SER A 195 25.60 10.78 12.64
C SER A 195 24.56 10.22 11.67
N THR A 196 24.77 9.00 11.18
CA THR A 196 23.82 8.26 10.32
C THR A 196 22.85 7.41 11.15
N ARG A 197 22.95 7.49 12.48
CA ARG A 197 22.09 6.76 13.41
C ARG A 197 20.71 7.38 13.50
N ILE A 198 19.71 6.51 13.60
CA ILE A 198 18.29 6.84 13.63
C ILE A 198 17.79 6.66 15.07
N ASP A 199 17.01 7.62 15.57
CA ASP A 199 16.26 7.46 16.82
C ASP A 199 15.18 6.40 16.61
N TYR A 200 15.43 5.17 17.08
CA TYR A 200 14.47 4.08 16.87
C TYR A 200 13.27 4.19 17.81
N GLN A 201 13.35 4.97 18.90
CA GLN A 201 12.20 5.21 19.77
C GLN A 201 11.19 6.09 19.03
N HIS A 202 11.66 7.13 18.33
CA HIS A 202 10.83 7.95 17.43
C HIS A 202 10.20 7.10 16.32
N PHE A 203 10.99 6.21 15.71
CA PHE A 203 10.49 5.25 14.72
C PHE A 203 9.39 4.34 15.30
N LEU A 204 9.67 3.63 16.40
CA LEU A 204 8.72 2.70 17.00
C LEU A 204 7.44 3.39 17.44
N HIS A 205 7.52 4.61 17.96
CA HIS A 205 6.35 5.40 18.32
C HIS A 205 5.47 5.70 17.09
N GLY A 206 6.07 6.17 15.99
CA GLY A 206 5.34 6.50 14.77
C GLY A 206 4.71 5.30 14.06
N TYR A 207 5.26 4.10 14.23
CA TYR A 207 4.76 2.86 13.62
C TYR A 207 4.04 1.93 14.61
N ASN A 208 3.76 2.39 15.84
CA ASN A 208 3.01 1.61 16.81
C ASN A 208 1.54 1.47 16.39
N PRO A 209 1.02 0.25 16.19
CA PRO A 209 -0.37 0.04 15.78
C PRO A 209 -1.40 0.56 16.79
N GLN A 210 -1.02 0.71 18.06
CA GLN A 210 -1.90 1.24 19.11
C GLN A 210 -2.01 2.77 19.11
N MET A 211 -0.95 3.47 18.65
CA MET A 211 -0.90 4.94 18.65
C MET A 211 -1.36 5.55 17.32
N ALA A 212 -1.26 4.79 16.22
CA ALA A 212 -1.70 5.20 14.89
C ALA A 212 -2.70 4.18 14.29
N PRO A 213 -3.93 4.12 14.80
CA PRO A 213 -4.95 3.18 14.31
C PRO A 213 -5.30 3.44 12.84
N HIS A 214 -5.23 4.69 12.37
CA HIS A 214 -5.42 5.05 10.97
C HIS A 214 -4.10 5.10 10.20
N GLN A 215 -4.10 4.52 9.00
CA GLN A 215 -2.93 4.43 8.12
C GLN A 215 -2.40 5.79 7.65
N LEU A 216 -3.24 6.83 7.67
CA LEU A 216 -2.90 8.18 7.17
C LEU A 216 -2.37 9.12 8.25
N ASP A 217 -2.60 8.80 9.53
CA ASP A 217 -2.33 9.74 10.63
C ASP A 217 -0.89 9.69 11.13
N GLY A 218 -0.15 8.63 10.82
CA GLY A 218 1.12 8.38 11.48
C GLY A 218 2.22 9.41 11.21
N ASN A 219 2.16 10.16 10.10
CA ASN A 219 3.08 11.26 9.85
C ASN A 219 2.79 12.49 10.71
N ALA A 220 1.52 12.71 11.09
CA ALA A 220 1.16 13.77 12.02
C ALA A 220 1.66 13.42 13.43
N THR A 221 1.52 12.16 13.84
CA THR A 221 2.01 11.65 15.14
C THR A 221 3.52 11.80 15.30
N LEU A 222 4.29 11.58 14.23
CA LEU A 222 5.75 11.73 14.26
C LEU A 222 6.21 13.17 14.58
N ARG A 223 5.44 14.19 14.18
CA ARG A 223 5.81 15.59 14.44
C ARG A 223 5.64 16.01 15.89
N GLY A 224 4.70 15.39 16.61
CA GLY A 224 4.41 15.70 18.01
C GLY A 224 5.28 14.93 19.02
N TYR A 225 6.09 13.97 18.58
CA TYR A 225 6.90 13.17 19.49
C TYR A 225 8.15 13.94 19.95
N GLU A 226 8.12 14.39 21.20
CA GLU A 226 9.32 14.75 21.96
C GLU A 226 9.93 13.49 22.56
N SER A 227 11.17 13.20 22.17
CA SER A 227 11.95 12.12 22.76
C SER A 227 12.07 12.41 24.25
N LYS A 228 11.41 11.61 25.10
CA LYS A 228 11.69 11.67 26.54
C LYS A 228 13.17 11.36 26.71
N PRO A 229 13.98 12.27 27.28
CA PRO A 229 15.38 11.97 27.55
C PRO A 229 15.39 10.70 28.41
N LEU A 230 16.02 9.65 27.90
CA LEU A 230 16.35 8.49 28.72
C LEU A 230 17.28 9.03 29.80
N VAL A 231 16.71 9.32 30.97
CA VAL A 231 17.49 9.66 32.15
C VAL A 231 18.30 8.41 32.43
N SER A 232 19.56 8.43 31.99
CA SER A 232 20.54 7.44 32.37
C SER A 232 20.62 7.53 33.88
N THR A 233 19.87 6.67 34.58
CA THR A 233 20.08 6.35 35.98
C THR A 233 21.39 5.58 36.07
N ALA A 234 22.48 6.28 35.76
CA ALA A 234 23.82 5.93 36.16
C ALA A 234 23.83 6.09 37.68
N ASN A 235 23.42 5.02 38.34
CA ASN A 235 23.54 4.84 39.76
C ASN A 235 25.04 4.85 40.08
N GLN A 236 25.59 6.04 40.37
CA GLN A 236 26.88 6.18 41.05
C GLN A 236 26.70 5.55 42.43
N LYS A 237 26.96 4.24 42.49
CA LYS A 237 27.28 3.56 43.74
C LYS A 237 28.68 4.04 44.13
N SER A 238 28.75 5.21 44.76
CA SER A 238 29.95 5.70 45.41
C SER A 238 30.27 4.77 46.55
N ASP A 239 31.37 4.04 46.41
CA ASP A 239 32.02 3.25 47.45
C ASP A 239 32.28 4.15 48.67
N THR A 240 31.48 3.96 49.71
CA THR A 240 31.90 4.28 51.07
C THR A 240 32.25 2.96 51.74
N ALA A 241 33.55 2.76 51.89
CA ALA A 241 34.12 1.71 52.71
C ALA A 241 33.60 1.86 54.15
N ASP A 242 33.08 0.79 54.73
CA ASP A 242 33.31 0.54 56.13
C ASP A 242 33.46 -0.96 56.40
N SER A 243 34.49 -1.27 57.17
CA SER A 243 34.92 -2.59 57.58
C SER A 243 34.09 -3.03 58.78
N THR A 244 33.61 -4.27 58.82
CA THR A 244 33.85 -5.13 60.01
C THR A 244 33.51 -6.61 59.78
N ASN A 245 34.34 -7.42 60.43
CA ASN A 245 34.42 -8.88 60.45
C ASN A 245 33.13 -9.64 60.77
N GLY A 246 33.08 -10.90 60.31
CA GLY A 246 32.19 -11.92 60.86
C GLY A 246 32.42 -13.30 60.24
N MET A 247 33.29 -14.10 60.87
CA MET A 247 33.51 -15.52 60.55
C MET A 247 32.21 -16.33 60.72
N GLY A 248 31.98 -17.30 59.83
CA GLY A 248 30.87 -18.25 59.96
C GLY A 248 30.97 -19.39 58.95
N LEU A 249 31.55 -20.50 59.41
CA LEU A 249 31.67 -21.79 58.73
C LEU A 249 30.31 -22.44 58.43
N SER A 250 30.34 -23.40 57.50
CA SER A 250 29.54 -24.65 57.43
C SER A 250 28.69 -24.74 56.15
N SER A 251 29.11 -25.48 55.13
CA SER A 251 28.96 -26.94 54.90
C SER A 251 27.75 -27.28 54.02
N THR A 252 27.97 -28.28 53.16
CA THR A 252 26.99 -29.29 52.69
C THR A 252 26.37 -29.09 51.29
N MET A 253 27.02 -29.75 50.32
CA MET A 253 26.43 -30.37 49.10
C MET A 253 25.40 -31.45 49.49
N PRO A 254 24.40 -31.86 48.66
CA PRO A 254 24.69 -32.67 47.46
C PRO A 254 23.65 -32.68 46.31
N ALA A 255 24.09 -33.38 45.26
CA ALA A 255 23.35 -34.37 44.47
C ALA A 255 22.83 -33.96 43.08
N SER A 256 23.54 -34.53 42.10
CA SER A 256 23.15 -34.82 40.72
C SER A 256 21.80 -35.52 40.62
N GLY A 257 20.94 -35.04 39.73
CA GLY A 257 19.76 -35.73 39.23
C GLY A 257 19.90 -35.99 37.74
N THR A 258 20.32 -37.21 37.40
CA THR A 258 20.29 -37.76 36.03
C THR A 258 18.86 -38.19 35.73
N ILE A 259 18.23 -37.64 34.68
CA ILE A 259 16.98 -38.19 34.13
C ILE A 259 17.20 -38.46 32.64
N SER A 260 17.36 -39.74 32.31
CA SER A 260 17.17 -40.29 30.98
C SER A 260 15.77 -40.88 30.94
N PHE A 261 14.94 -40.51 29.96
CA PHE A 261 13.78 -41.31 29.58
C PHE A 261 13.56 -41.30 28.07
N ALA A 262 13.03 -42.43 27.61
CA ALA A 262 13.21 -43.01 26.31
C ALA A 262 12.32 -42.45 25.19
N SER A 263 12.78 -42.71 23.97
CA SER A 263 12.06 -42.71 22.70
C SER A 263 11.02 -43.83 22.64
N THR A 264 9.78 -43.52 22.24
CA THR A 264 8.82 -44.30 21.40
C THR A 264 7.70 -43.29 21.08
N GLY A 265 7.31 -42.92 19.87
CA GLY A 265 6.86 -43.71 18.72
C GLY A 265 5.42 -43.27 18.39
N ASN A 266 5.22 -42.76 17.17
CA ASN A 266 4.00 -42.70 16.34
C ASN A 266 2.62 -42.46 16.98
N ASN A 267 1.89 -41.44 16.50
CA ASN A 267 0.57 -41.54 15.83
C ASN A 267 -0.09 -40.16 15.65
N THR A 268 -0.27 -39.73 14.39
CA THR A 268 -1.51 -39.70 13.59
C THR A 268 -2.46 -38.54 13.87
N ALA A 269 -2.98 -38.04 12.75
CA ALA A 269 -3.87 -36.91 12.60
C ALA A 269 -5.09 -36.93 13.53
N ASN A 270 -5.45 -35.76 14.05
CA ASN A 270 -6.86 -35.44 14.23
C ASN A 270 -7.11 -33.94 14.08
N LEU A 271 -7.96 -33.64 13.10
CA LEU A 271 -8.31 -32.33 12.60
C LEU A 271 -9.84 -32.30 12.69
N ALA A 272 -10.38 -31.74 13.78
CA ALA A 272 -11.81 -31.47 13.88
C ALA A 272 -12.14 -30.43 14.97
N SER A 273 -12.78 -29.35 14.50
CA SER A 273 -13.83 -28.58 15.19
C SER A 273 -13.53 -27.90 16.53
N LEU A 274 -12.98 -26.68 16.46
CA LEU A 274 -13.21 -25.65 17.48
C LEU A 274 -14.39 -24.76 17.05
N ARG A 275 -15.53 -24.96 17.73
CA ARG A 275 -16.71 -24.09 17.69
C ARG A 275 -16.39 -22.79 18.44
N PHE A 276 -16.45 -21.65 17.76
CA PHE A 276 -16.44 -20.33 18.40
C PHE A 276 -17.88 -19.90 18.71
N THR A 277 -18.22 -19.85 19.99
CA THR A 277 -19.41 -19.16 20.49
C THR A 277 -19.15 -17.66 20.51
N ARG A 278 -19.93 -16.90 19.74
CA ARG A 278 -19.95 -15.44 19.68
C ARG A 278 -20.82 -14.92 20.83
N ALA A 279 -20.21 -14.27 21.82
CA ALA A 279 -20.94 -13.40 22.74
C ALA A 279 -21.02 -12.00 22.11
N ALA A 280 -22.22 -11.46 22.04
CA ALA A 280 -22.51 -10.10 21.60
C ALA A 280 -22.55 -9.21 22.84
N ASP A 281 -21.66 -8.22 22.90
CA ASP A 281 -21.77 -7.11 23.85
C ASP A 281 -22.05 -5.82 23.06
N ASP A 282 -23.19 -5.24 23.41
CA ASP A 282 -23.71 -3.95 23.01
C ASP A 282 -22.79 -2.82 23.49
N ILE A 283 -22.31 -1.97 22.58
CA ILE A 283 -21.64 -0.70 22.94
C ILE A 283 -22.39 0.44 22.26
N ASP A 284 -23.12 1.16 23.10
CA ASP A 284 -23.95 2.32 22.83
C ASP A 284 -23.05 3.57 22.59
N LEU A 285 -23.02 4.08 21.36
CA LEU A 285 -22.24 5.27 20.96
C LEU A 285 -23.13 6.51 20.95
N ARG A 286 -23.19 7.21 22.09
CA ARG A 286 -23.75 8.57 22.16
C ARG A 286 -22.77 9.60 21.58
N ASN A 287 -23.22 10.26 20.52
CA ASN A 287 -22.52 11.28 19.75
C ASN A 287 -22.85 12.68 20.31
N THR A 288 -21.91 13.34 20.97
CA THR A 288 -22.03 14.76 21.37
C THR A 288 -21.03 15.60 20.59
N ASN A 289 -21.53 16.32 19.58
CA ASN A 289 -20.78 17.29 18.78
C ASN A 289 -21.01 18.70 19.36
N THR A 290 -20.06 19.20 20.16
CA THR A 290 -20.02 20.60 20.61
C THR A 290 -19.01 21.37 19.75
N ARG A 291 -19.53 22.27 18.91
CA ARG A 291 -18.80 23.13 17.98
C ARG A 291 -18.38 24.42 18.69
N ALA A 292 -17.09 24.58 18.97
CA ALA A 292 -16.52 25.86 19.39
C ALA A 292 -16.30 26.77 18.18
N GLN A 293 -16.83 27.99 18.23
CA GLN A 293 -16.56 29.07 17.29
C GLN A 293 -15.34 29.85 17.78
N THR A 294 -14.31 29.97 16.95
CA THR A 294 -13.24 30.96 17.14
C THR A 294 -13.24 31.90 15.94
N ALA A 295 -13.58 33.16 16.22
CA ALA A 295 -13.47 34.27 15.30
C ALA A 295 -12.00 34.72 15.23
N GLY A 296 -11.43 34.71 14.02
CA GLY A 296 -10.08 35.21 13.74
C GLY A 296 -10.11 36.17 12.54
N ASN A 297 -9.64 37.40 12.79
CA ASN A 297 -9.56 38.53 11.87
C ASN A 297 -8.64 38.24 10.66
N PRO A 298 -9.03 38.58 9.42
CA PRO A 298 -8.13 38.44 8.27
C PRO A 298 -7.26 39.68 8.05
N VAL A 299 -5.94 39.49 8.04
CA VAL A 299 -4.95 40.48 7.60
C VAL A 299 -4.67 40.30 6.11
N ASN A 300 -4.62 41.45 5.43
CA ASN A 300 -4.33 41.70 4.02
C ASN A 300 -3.22 40.84 3.40
N GLY A 301 -3.51 40.24 2.24
CA GLY A 301 -2.54 39.54 1.39
C GLY A 301 -3.09 39.35 -0.03
N GLY A 302 -3.25 40.44 -0.77
CA GLY A 302 -3.86 40.42 -2.10
C GLY A 302 -2.86 40.19 -3.23
N TYR A 303 -2.57 38.94 -3.62
CA TYR A 303 -2.00 38.63 -4.96
C TYR A 303 -2.34 37.24 -5.53
N THR A 304 -3.35 36.51 -5.03
CA THR A 304 -3.71 35.15 -5.55
C THR A 304 -5.19 34.95 -5.92
N ALA A 305 -6.03 35.99 -5.85
CA ALA A 305 -7.48 35.85 -5.92
C ALA A 305 -8.07 35.44 -7.30
N LYS A 306 -7.35 35.61 -8.42
CA LYS A 306 -7.94 35.39 -9.76
C LYS A 306 -8.03 33.92 -10.20
N TYR A 307 -7.20 33.02 -9.67
CA TYR A 307 -7.25 31.59 -10.03
C TYR A 307 -8.26 30.78 -9.21
N ASN A 308 -8.71 31.30 -8.07
CA ASN A 308 -9.63 30.59 -7.17
C ASN A 308 -11.13 30.82 -7.51
N ALA A 309 -11.44 31.85 -8.30
CA ALA A 309 -12.82 32.14 -8.73
C ALA A 309 -13.40 31.02 -9.62
N LYS A 310 -12.60 30.49 -10.57
CA LYS A 310 -13.04 29.40 -11.45
C LYS A 310 -13.23 28.07 -10.71
N GLY A 311 -12.39 27.80 -9.70
CA GLY A 311 -12.50 26.59 -8.88
C GLY A 311 -13.74 26.61 -7.98
N THR A 312 -14.09 27.77 -7.42
CA THR A 312 -15.29 27.94 -6.60
C THR A 312 -16.59 27.86 -7.40
N GLU A 313 -16.58 28.35 -8.65
CA GLU A 313 -17.72 28.24 -9.56
C GLU A 313 -17.98 26.79 -9.99
N LEU A 314 -16.94 26.04 -10.35
CA LEU A 314 -17.06 24.63 -10.70
C LEU A 314 -17.59 23.78 -9.53
N LYS A 315 -17.13 24.08 -8.31
CA LYS A 315 -17.64 23.44 -7.09
C LYS A 315 -19.12 23.74 -6.85
N ARG A 316 -19.57 24.97 -7.12
CA ARG A 316 -20.98 25.38 -7.03
C ARG A 316 -21.85 24.64 -8.05
N ILE A 317 -21.39 24.56 -9.30
CA ILE A 317 -22.10 23.83 -10.37
C ILE A 317 -22.22 22.35 -10.02
N TRP A 318 -21.14 21.71 -9.56
CA TRP A 318 -21.14 20.29 -9.22
C TRP A 318 -22.08 19.97 -8.04
N GLN A 319 -22.10 20.82 -7.01
CA GLN A 319 -23.06 20.69 -5.90
C GLN A 319 -24.52 20.94 -6.32
N SER A 320 -24.76 21.73 -7.38
CA SER A 320 -26.10 21.89 -7.94
C SER A 320 -26.55 20.61 -8.66
N VAL A 321 -25.69 20.02 -9.48
CA VAL A 321 -25.98 18.78 -10.22
C VAL A 321 -26.28 17.63 -9.27
N LEU A 322 -25.48 17.44 -8.20
CA LEU A 322 -25.76 16.41 -7.20
C LEU A 322 -27.12 16.56 -6.52
N ARG A 323 -27.52 17.80 -6.20
CA ARG A 323 -28.82 18.07 -5.59
C ARG A 323 -29.96 17.78 -6.54
N GLU A 324 -29.79 18.06 -7.83
CA GLU A 324 -30.80 17.73 -8.84
C GLU A 324 -30.89 16.22 -9.06
N CYS A 325 -29.75 15.53 -9.16
CA CYS A 325 -29.73 14.06 -9.25
C CYS A 325 -30.41 13.39 -8.05
N HIS A 326 -30.23 13.90 -6.83
CA HIS A 326 -30.95 13.40 -5.66
C HIS A 326 -32.44 13.73 -5.67
N ARG A 327 -32.84 14.83 -6.33
CA ARG A 327 -34.26 15.22 -6.46
C ARG A 327 -34.99 14.40 -7.52
N SER A 328 -34.29 13.99 -8.58
CA SER A 328 -34.83 13.19 -9.69
C SER A 328 -34.96 11.70 -9.40
N ASP A 329 -34.36 11.19 -8.32
CA ASP A 329 -34.37 9.76 -7.96
C ASP A 329 -34.85 9.55 -6.51
N PRO A 330 -36.15 9.81 -6.23
CA PRO A 330 -36.71 9.69 -4.88
C PRO A 330 -36.74 8.24 -4.36
N GLU A 331 -36.80 7.24 -5.25
CA GLU A 331 -36.86 5.82 -4.86
C GLU A 331 -35.56 5.30 -4.26
N ARG A 332 -34.42 5.95 -4.55
CA ARG A 332 -33.11 5.54 -4.04
C ARG A 332 -32.82 6.02 -2.62
N CYS A 333 -33.62 6.96 -2.10
CA CYS A 333 -33.52 7.51 -0.76
C CYS A 333 -34.54 6.90 0.23
N GLY A 334 -35.10 5.71 -0.07
CA GLY A 334 -35.80 4.87 0.90
C GLY A 334 -36.72 5.61 1.89
N GLN A 335 -37.61 6.45 1.37
CA GLN A 335 -38.80 6.90 2.09
C GLN A 335 -39.98 5.99 1.73
#